data_AF-I3SCK3-F1
#
_entry.id   AF-I3SCK3-F1
#
_cell.length_a   1.000
_cell.length_b   1.000
_cell.length_c   1.000
_cell.angle_alpha   90.00
_cell.angle_beta   90.00
_cell.angle_gamma   90.00
#
_symmetry.space_group_name_H-M   'P 1'
#
loop_
_entity.id
_entity.type
_entity.pdbx_description
1 polymer ?
#
loop_
_entity_poly.entity_id
_entity_poly.type
_entity_poly.pdbx_seq_one_letter_code
_entity_poly.pdbx_strand_id
1 'polypeptide(L)'
;MPPKPLDYVSINENVKKAQYAVRGELYLRASELQKEGKKIIFTNVGNPHALGQKPLTFPRQVVALCHVFIPSNKIATKSYRGC
;
A
#
# COMPACT_ATOMS: atom_id res chain seq x y z
N MET A 1 -6.85 -30.97 14.48
CA MET A 1 -8.01 -30.04 14.39
C MET A 1 -7.52 -28.77 13.74
N PRO A 2 -8.24 -28.20 12.76
CA PRO A 2 -7.83 -26.92 12.18
C PRO A 2 -7.89 -25.81 13.25
N PRO A 3 -6.94 -24.86 13.23
CA PRO A 3 -6.96 -23.75 14.17
C PRO A 3 -8.25 -22.93 14.01
N LYS A 4 -8.77 -22.44 15.13
CA LYS A 4 -9.99 -21.62 15.16
C LYS A 4 -9.79 -20.38 14.27
N PRO A 5 -10.80 -19.96 13.48
CA PRO A 5 -10.72 -18.75 12.67
C PRO A 5 -10.46 -17.53 13.56
N LEU A 6 -9.69 -16.57 13.05
CA LEU A 6 -9.48 -15.30 13.74
C LEU A 6 -10.79 -14.51 13.71
N ASP A 7 -11.23 -14.07 14.88
CA ASP A 7 -12.40 -13.22 15.06
C ASP A 7 -12.05 -12.02 15.96
N TYR A 8 -12.94 -11.02 16.01
CA TYR A 8 -12.70 -9.84 16.84
C TYR A 8 -12.60 -10.18 18.32
N VAL A 9 -13.21 -11.28 18.77
CA VAL A 9 -13.14 -11.70 20.18
C VAL A 9 -11.76 -12.30 20.51
N SER A 10 -11.21 -13.14 19.64
CA SER A 10 -9.94 -13.86 19.84
C SER A 10 -8.68 -13.06 19.55
N ILE A 11 -8.77 -11.91 18.87
CA ILE A 11 -7.60 -11.07 18.62
C ILE A 11 -7.08 -10.44 19.91
N ASN A 12 -5.77 -10.21 19.98
CA ASN A 12 -5.09 -9.62 21.14
C ASN A 12 -5.68 -8.24 21.52
N GLU A 13 -5.94 -8.04 22.81
CA GLU A 13 -6.48 -6.78 23.36
C GLU A 13 -5.62 -5.54 23.04
N ASN A 14 -4.29 -5.69 22.95
CA ASN A 14 -3.40 -4.59 22.58
C ASN A 14 -3.63 -4.12 21.14
N VAL A 15 -4.03 -5.03 20.24
CA VAL A 15 -4.40 -4.67 18.86
C VAL A 15 -5.73 -3.93 18.84
N LYS A 16 -6.70 -4.35 19.67
CA LYS A 16 -7.99 -3.65 19.80
C LYS A 16 -7.83 -2.21 20.30
N LYS A 17 -6.86 -1.99 21.20
CA LYS A 17 -6.57 -0.67 21.78
C LYS A 17 -5.64 0.19 20.91
N ALA A 18 -4.92 -0.40 19.96
CA ALA A 18 -4.00 0.32 19.11
C ALA A 18 -4.73 1.27 18.16
N GLN A 19 -4.31 2.53 18.11
CA GLN A 19 -4.88 3.55 17.23
C GLN A 19 -3.84 4.05 16.24
N TYR A 20 -4.23 4.13 14.97
CA TYR A 20 -3.38 4.65 13.89
C TYR A 20 -4.00 5.91 13.28
N ALA A 21 -3.70 7.06 13.89
CA ALA A 21 -4.32 8.33 13.54
C ALA A 21 -4.13 8.75 12.07
N VAL A 22 -2.98 8.40 11.46
CA VAL A 22 -2.65 8.77 10.07
C VAL A 22 -3.64 8.20 9.05
N ARG A 23 -4.29 7.07 9.35
CA ARG A 23 -5.39 6.49 8.56
C ARG A 23 -6.64 6.28 9.39
N GLY A 24 -6.91 7.21 10.32
CA GLY A 24 -8.11 7.20 11.16
C GLY A 24 -9.33 7.80 10.46
N GLU A 25 -10.27 8.28 11.26
CA GLU A 25 -11.59 8.78 10.83
C GLU A 25 -11.51 9.86 9.75
N LEU A 26 -10.59 10.82 9.88
CA LEU A 26 -10.42 11.90 8.90
C LEU A 26 -10.06 11.35 7.51
N TYR A 27 -9.20 10.32 7.47
CA TYR A 27 -8.82 9.67 6.22
C TYR A 27 -10.00 8.90 5.61
N LEU A 28 -10.78 8.19 6.44
CA LEU A 28 -11.97 7.47 5.99
C LEU A 28 -13.00 8.43 5.39
N ARG A 29 -13.29 9.54 6.08
CA ARG A 29 -14.22 10.56 5.57
C ARG A 29 -13.72 11.20 4.28
N ALA A 30 -12.42 11.52 4.20
CA ALA A 30 -11.81 12.04 2.98
C ALA A 30 -11.92 11.04 1.81
N SER A 31 -11.80 9.72 2.07
CA SER A 31 -11.97 8.68 1.06
C SER A 31 -13.41 8.57 0.56
N GLU A 32 -14.41 8.71 1.44
CA GLU A 32 -15.82 8.76 1.04
C GLU A 32 -16.11 9.97 0.15
N LEU A 33 -15.63 11.16 0.55
CA LEU A 33 -15.78 12.38 -0.25
C LEU A 33 -15.10 12.26 -1.62
N GLN A 34 -13.97 11.55 -1.70
CA GLN A 34 -13.32 11.26 -2.97
C GLN A 34 -14.18 10.36 -3.86
N LYS A 35 -14.86 9.35 -3.29
CA LYS A 35 -15.80 8.49 -4.04
C LYS A 35 -17.04 9.26 -4.51
N GLU A 36 -17.47 10.26 -3.76
CA GLU A 36 -18.51 11.22 -4.16
C GLU A 36 -18.04 12.18 -5.29
N GLY A 37 -16.80 12.06 -5.76
CA GLY A 37 -16.25 12.86 -6.85
C GLY A 37 -15.61 14.18 -6.42
N LYS A 38 -15.44 14.42 -5.11
CA LYS A 38 -14.75 15.62 -4.64
C LYS A 38 -13.24 15.48 -4.85
N LYS A 39 -12.61 16.56 -5.32
CA LYS A 39 -11.16 16.63 -5.43
C LYS A 39 -10.54 16.78 -4.04
N ILE A 40 -9.90 15.72 -3.56
CA ILE A 40 -9.19 15.67 -2.28
C ILE A 40 -7.70 15.51 -2.53
N ILE A 41 -6.87 16.29 -1.83
CA ILE A 41 -5.41 16.15 -1.81
C ILE A 41 -5.03 15.57 -0.46
N PHE A 42 -4.45 14.37 -0.47
CA PHE A 42 -4.00 13.70 0.75
C PHE A 42 -2.61 14.21 1.14
N THR A 43 -2.55 14.88 2.30
CA THR A 43 -1.29 15.36 2.92
C THR A 43 -0.99 14.65 4.24
N ASN A 44 -1.79 13.64 4.60
CA ASN A 44 -1.69 12.89 5.84
C ASN A 44 -0.52 11.88 5.87
N VAL A 45 -0.07 11.41 4.70
CA VAL A 45 1.06 10.48 4.58
C VAL A 45 2.16 11.14 3.77
N GLY A 46 3.41 11.00 4.24
CA GLY A 46 4.61 11.39 3.49
C GLY A 46 4.86 10.48 2.28
N ASN A 47 3.96 10.48 1.30
CA ASN A 47 4.08 9.76 0.04
C ASN A 47 4.33 10.76 -1.10
N PRO A 48 5.59 11.16 -1.33
CA PRO A 48 5.92 12.17 -2.34
C PRO A 48 5.62 11.70 -3.77
N HIS A 49 5.61 10.38 -4.05
CA HIS A 49 5.20 9.85 -5.35
C HIS A 49 3.71 10.12 -5.66
N ALA A 50 2.84 10.11 -4.64
CA ALA A 50 1.42 10.46 -4.83
C ALA A 50 1.21 11.92 -5.25
N LEU A 51 2.21 12.77 -5.00
CA LEU A 51 2.23 14.19 -5.37
C LEU A 51 3.04 14.45 -6.65
N GLY A 52 3.42 13.40 -7.38
CA GLY A 52 4.08 13.53 -8.69
C GLY A 52 5.61 13.50 -8.67
N GLN A 53 6.24 13.13 -7.54
CA GLN A 53 7.68 12.90 -7.54
C GLN A 53 8.05 11.75 -8.49
N LYS A 54 9.00 12.01 -9.40
CA LYS A 54 9.53 11.01 -10.33
C LYS A 54 10.39 9.99 -9.58
N PRO A 55 10.17 8.67 -9.75
CA PRO A 55 10.99 7.67 -9.09
C PRO A 55 12.43 7.69 -9.61
N LEU A 56 13.41 7.45 -8.73
CA LEU A 56 14.83 7.44 -9.09
C LEU A 56 15.18 6.31 -10.06
N THR A 57 16.10 6.57 -10.98
CA THR A 57 16.46 5.64 -12.07
C THR A 57 17.33 4.49 -11.57
N PHE A 58 18.43 4.80 -10.87
CA PHE A 58 19.40 3.78 -10.44
C PHE A 58 18.79 2.70 -9.52
N PRO A 59 18.04 3.03 -8.45
CA PRO A 59 17.43 2.00 -7.60
C PRO A 59 16.44 1.12 -8.37
N ARG A 60 15.70 1.69 -9.33
CA ARG A 60 14.77 0.93 -10.17
C ARG A 60 15.48 -0.05 -11.10
N GLN A 61 16.62 0.35 -11.68
CA GLN A 61 17.43 -0.53 -12.51
C GLN A 61 17.97 -1.71 -11.68
N VAL A 62 18.47 -1.46 -10.47
CA VAL A 62 18.96 -2.52 -9.57
C VAL A 62 17.84 -3.48 -9.18
N VAL A 63 16.68 -2.96 -8.75
CA VAL A 63 15.51 -3.81 -8.41
C VAL A 63 15.03 -4.61 -9.62
N ALA A 64 15.05 -4.05 -10.83
CA ALA A 64 14.68 -4.77 -12.05
C ALA A 64 15.61 -5.96 -12.31
N LEU A 65 16.93 -5.78 -12.16
CA LEU A 65 17.91 -6.87 -12.29
C LEU A 65 17.68 -7.97 -11.24
N CYS A 66 17.45 -7.59 -9.98
CA CYS A 66 17.17 -8.56 -8.91
C CYS A 66 15.84 -9.31 -9.13
N HIS A 67 14.81 -8.66 -9.66
CA HIS A 67 13.51 -9.29 -9.92
C HIS A 67 13.56 -10.30 -11.07
N VAL A 68 14.31 -10.00 -12.14
CA VAL A 68 14.39 -10.86 -13.33
C VAL A 68 15.16 -12.15 -13.06
N PHE A 69 16.08 -12.17 -12.10
CA PHE A 69 16.91 -13.34 -11.79
C PHE A 69 16.24 -14.35 -10.84
N ILE A 70 15.03 -14.09 -10.32
CA ILE A 70 14.29 -15.06 -9.48
C ILE A 70 13.47 -15.99 -10.40
N PRO A 71 13.82 -17.28 -10.55
CA PRO A 71 13.22 -18.18 -11.55
C PRO A 71 11.76 -18.60 -11.30
N SER A 72 11.00 -17.91 -10.43
CA SER A 72 9.73 -18.44 -9.92
C SER A 72 8.53 -17.50 -10.07
N ASN A 73 8.68 -16.28 -10.61
CA ASN A 73 7.56 -15.35 -10.69
C ASN A 73 7.20 -14.95 -12.13
N LYS A 74 6.31 -15.73 -12.76
CA LYS A 74 5.77 -15.50 -14.12
C LYS A 74 5.02 -14.16 -14.31
N ILE A 75 4.87 -13.36 -13.25
CA ILE A 75 4.15 -12.08 -13.27
C ILE A 75 5.07 -10.91 -13.69
N ALA A 76 6.38 -10.99 -13.42
CA ALA A 76 7.30 -9.86 -13.62
C ALA A 76 7.61 -9.57 -15.10
N THR A 77 7.46 -10.54 -16.01
CA THR A 77 7.87 -10.38 -17.42
C THR A 77 6.92 -9.51 -18.25
N LYS A 78 5.69 -9.23 -17.77
CA LYS A 78 4.69 -8.47 -18.53
C LYS A 78 4.79 -6.96 -18.33
N SER A 79 5.40 -6.48 -17.24
CA SER A 79 5.46 -5.05 -16.91
C SER A 79 6.63 -4.29 -17.55
N TYR A 80 7.66 -4.97 -18.04
CA TYR A 80 8.89 -4.32 -18.53
C TYR A 80 8.96 -4.14 -20.06
N ARG A 81 7.95 -4.55 -20.84
CA ARG A 81 7.91 -4.39 -22.31
C ARG A 81 7.32 -3.04 -22.79
N GLY A 82 7.43 -1.97 -22.01
CA GLY A 82 6.78 -0.70 -22.38
C GLY A 82 7.37 0.57 -21.77
N CYS A 83 8.65 0.54 -21.39
CA CYS A 83 9.42 1.77 -21.29
C CYS A 83 10.01 2.11 -22.65
#